data_AF-A0A960CPL8-F1
#
_entry.id   AF-A0A960CPL8-F1
#
_cell.length_a   1.000
_cell.length_b   1.000
_cell.length_c   1.000
_cell.angle_alpha   90.00
_cell.angle_beta   90.00
_cell.angle_gamma   90.00
#
_symmetry.space_group_name_H-M   'P 1'
#
loop_
_entity.id
_entity.type
_entity.pdbx_description
1 polymer ?
#
loop_
_entity_poly.entity_id
_entity_poly.type
_entity_poly.pdbx_seq_one_letter_code
_entity_poly.pdbx_strand_id
1 'polypeptide(L)'
;MNAMVPHLVGTDPAVLADAAAGLADTGPVTFVVDDEAVSYLPDGAVIRVVPGRIDDSPTVVRLSRLAWDDLVGQIRTVMSLMITGDLAFERGKFERLADWDPVLKYLHAGIPPYHPDRADLGGRDPLASFTLADDDDELRAQLQTMGYLHVRSVFSAEEMTAANAEIDRLAALARPGDDQSWWVTAESGDSALCRLVYTSLRSPVLAALEGDAR
;
A
#
# COMPACT_ATOMS: atom_id res chain seq x y z
N MET A 1 -24.08 -18.87 -4.66
CA MET A 1 -23.75 -17.99 -5.80
C MET A 1 -23.31 -16.67 -5.20
N ASN A 2 -22.00 -16.39 -5.19
CA ASN A 2 -21.54 -15.06 -4.84
C ASN A 2 -22.04 -14.11 -5.92
N ALA A 3 -22.69 -13.02 -5.53
CA ALA A 3 -23.09 -11.99 -6.46
C ALA A 3 -21.82 -11.43 -7.11
N MET A 4 -21.84 -11.34 -8.44
CA MET A 4 -20.76 -10.76 -9.23
C MET A 4 -20.49 -9.33 -8.73
N VAL A 5 -21.54 -8.55 -8.43
CA VAL A 5 -21.44 -7.22 -7.82
C VAL A 5 -21.15 -7.38 -6.33
N PRO A 6 -19.99 -6.92 -5.82
CA PRO A 6 -19.68 -7.02 -4.41
C PRO A 6 -20.63 -6.18 -3.55
N HIS A 7 -20.81 -6.58 -2.30
CA HIS A 7 -21.38 -5.70 -1.31
C HIS A 7 -20.43 -4.51 -1.07
N LEU A 8 -20.97 -3.30 -1.09
CA LEU A 8 -20.20 -2.07 -0.88
C LEU A 8 -20.30 -1.64 0.58
N VAL A 9 -19.15 -1.41 1.20
CA VAL A 9 -19.01 -0.95 2.59
C VAL A 9 -18.99 0.58 2.64
N GLY A 10 -18.15 1.22 1.82
CA GLY A 10 -18.07 2.68 1.74
C GLY A 10 -19.25 3.29 1.00
N THR A 11 -20.08 4.06 1.71
CA THR A 11 -21.33 4.62 1.17
C THR A 11 -21.59 6.09 1.53
N ASP A 12 -20.69 6.75 2.26
CA ASP A 12 -20.77 8.19 2.57
C ASP A 12 -20.79 9.02 1.25
N PRO A 13 -21.86 9.81 1.01
CA PRO A 13 -22.01 10.59 -0.22
C PRO A 13 -20.91 11.63 -0.43
N ALA A 14 -20.36 12.24 0.62
CA ALA A 14 -19.30 13.24 0.47
C ALA A 14 -18.00 12.58 0.00
N VAL A 15 -17.65 11.43 0.59
CA VAL A 15 -16.47 10.65 0.16
C VAL A 15 -16.63 10.15 -1.27
N LEU A 16 -17.82 9.70 -1.65
CA LEU A 16 -18.10 9.25 -3.02
C LEU A 16 -18.04 10.39 -4.04
N ALA A 17 -18.50 11.59 -3.67
CA ALA A 17 -18.42 12.77 -4.53
C ALA A 17 -16.96 13.17 -4.79
N ASP A 18 -16.13 13.21 -3.75
CA ASP A 18 -14.70 13.50 -3.88
C ASP A 18 -13.99 12.44 -4.73
N ALA A 19 -14.28 11.17 -4.48
CA ALA A 19 -13.72 10.05 -5.22
C ALA A 19 -14.10 10.09 -6.71
N ALA A 20 -15.37 10.37 -7.02
CA ALA A 20 -15.84 10.50 -8.39
C ALA A 20 -15.18 11.69 -9.11
N ALA A 21 -15.01 12.83 -8.43
CA ALA A 21 -14.31 13.99 -8.97
C ALA A 21 -12.83 13.68 -9.27
N GLY A 22 -12.15 12.95 -8.39
CA GLY A 22 -10.76 12.52 -8.59
C GLY A 22 -10.57 11.56 -9.77
N LEU A 23 -11.63 10.84 -10.17
CA LEU A 23 -11.62 9.88 -11.28
C LEU A 23 -12.12 10.46 -12.61
N ALA A 24 -12.43 11.76 -12.68
CA ALA A 24 -13.05 12.39 -13.85
C ALA A 24 -12.23 12.17 -15.14
N ASP A 25 -10.89 12.21 -15.05
CA ASP A 25 -9.98 12.00 -16.19
C ASP A 25 -9.56 10.53 -16.36
N THR A 26 -9.73 9.69 -15.33
CA THR A 26 -9.40 8.26 -15.35
C THR A 26 -10.48 7.46 -16.10
N GLY A 27 -11.75 7.79 -15.84
CA GLY A 27 -12.92 7.10 -16.39
C GLY A 27 -13.20 5.72 -15.78
N PRO A 28 -14.14 4.95 -16.36
CA PRO A 28 -14.54 3.63 -15.84
C PRO A 28 -13.40 2.61 -15.79
N VAL A 29 -13.53 1.64 -14.87
CA VAL A 29 -12.72 0.42 -14.86
C VAL A 29 -13.62 -0.80 -14.94
N THR A 30 -13.23 -1.77 -15.76
CA THR A 30 -13.92 -3.06 -15.89
C THR A 30 -13.01 -4.18 -15.43
N PHE A 31 -13.51 -5.02 -14.53
CA PHE A 31 -12.87 -6.27 -14.14
C PHE A 31 -13.60 -7.42 -14.82
N VAL A 32 -12.84 -8.24 -15.53
CA VAL A 32 -13.27 -9.47 -16.19
C VAL A 32 -12.82 -10.61 -15.29
N VAL A 33 -13.79 -11.22 -14.61
CA VAL A 33 -13.54 -12.25 -13.61
C VAL A 33 -13.98 -13.58 -14.18
N ASP A 34 -13.00 -14.36 -14.65
CA ASP A 34 -13.22 -15.53 -15.51
C ASP A 34 -14.07 -15.15 -16.74
N ASP A 35 -15.31 -15.65 -16.83
CA ASP A 35 -16.26 -15.38 -17.93
C ASP A 35 -17.27 -14.27 -17.61
N GLU A 36 -17.23 -13.71 -16.40
CA GLU A 36 -18.11 -12.63 -15.95
C GLU A 36 -17.39 -11.27 -15.98
N ALA A 37 -18.14 -10.19 -15.82
CA ALA A 37 -17.56 -8.86 -15.68
C ALA A 37 -18.35 -7.96 -14.71
N VAL A 38 -17.61 -7.08 -14.04
CA VAL A 38 -18.13 -5.92 -13.30
C VAL A 38 -17.48 -4.66 -13.84
N SER A 39 -18.23 -3.58 -13.91
CA SER A 39 -17.69 -2.26 -14.17
C SER A 39 -17.98 -1.30 -13.03
N TYR A 40 -16.97 -0.49 -12.69
CA TYR A 40 -17.05 0.63 -11.78
C TYR A 40 -16.93 1.90 -12.60
N LEU A 41 -17.81 2.87 -12.37
CA LEU A 41 -17.82 4.11 -13.11
C LEU A 41 -18.16 5.29 -12.21
N PRO A 42 -17.44 6.43 -12.34
CA PRO A 42 -17.93 7.68 -11.82
C PRO A 42 -19.19 8.08 -12.59
N ASP A 43 -20.27 8.41 -11.87
CA ASP A 43 -21.54 8.89 -12.41
C ASP A 43 -21.95 10.14 -11.60
N GLY A 44 -21.49 11.31 -12.05
CA GLY A 44 -21.64 12.56 -11.30
C GLY A 44 -20.94 12.49 -9.94
N ALA A 45 -21.73 12.57 -8.86
CA ALA A 45 -21.25 12.56 -7.47
C ALA A 45 -21.27 11.16 -6.82
N VAL A 46 -21.50 10.10 -7.59
CA VAL A 46 -21.51 8.73 -7.08
C VAL A 46 -20.57 7.83 -7.88
N ILE A 47 -20.17 6.72 -7.27
CA ILE A 47 -19.56 5.60 -8.01
C ILE A 47 -20.63 4.54 -8.19
N ARG A 48 -20.95 4.21 -9.45
CA ARG A 48 -21.82 3.08 -9.76
C ARG A 48 -21.02 1.82 -9.97
N VAL A 49 -21.60 0.70 -9.57
CA VAL A 49 -21.07 -0.63 -9.81
C VAL A 49 -22.14 -1.41 -10.55
N VAL A 50 -21.82 -1.87 -11.75
CA VAL A 50 -22.78 -2.51 -12.66
C VAL A 50 -22.27 -3.87 -13.10
N PRO A 51 -23.16 -4.87 -13.24
CA PRO A 51 -22.79 -6.13 -13.88
C PRO A 51 -22.55 -5.93 -15.38
N GLY A 52 -21.60 -6.69 -15.91
CA GLY A 52 -21.21 -6.68 -17.31
C GLY A 52 -20.01 -5.79 -17.60
N ARG A 53 -19.61 -5.79 -18.88
CA ARG A 53 -18.57 -4.92 -19.42
C ARG A 53 -19.18 -3.60 -19.89
N ILE A 54 -18.41 -2.53 -19.84
CA ILE A 54 -18.68 -1.29 -20.55
C ILE A 54 -17.75 -1.22 -21.76
N ASP A 55 -18.32 -1.10 -22.97
CA ASP A 55 -17.57 -1.18 -24.23
C ASP A 55 -16.44 -0.13 -24.33
N ASP A 56 -16.70 1.08 -23.84
CA ASP A 56 -15.77 2.21 -23.86
C ASP A 56 -14.96 2.35 -22.55
N SER A 57 -14.93 1.32 -21.70
CA SER A 57 -14.11 1.33 -20.49
C SER A 57 -12.63 1.54 -20.85
N PRO A 58 -11.96 2.62 -20.42
CA PRO A 58 -10.56 2.88 -20.76
C PRO A 58 -9.60 1.85 -20.15
N THR A 59 -9.99 1.26 -19.02
CA THR A 59 -9.22 0.22 -18.33
C THR A 59 -10.07 -1.05 -18.25
N VAL A 60 -9.52 -2.16 -18.73
CA VAL A 60 -10.14 -3.49 -18.65
C VAL A 60 -9.10 -4.48 -18.16
N VAL A 61 -9.41 -5.15 -17.06
CA VAL A 61 -8.47 -5.99 -16.32
C VAL A 61 -9.07 -7.38 -16.18
N ARG A 62 -8.30 -8.42 -16.52
CA ARG A 62 -8.70 -9.81 -16.35
C ARG A 62 -7.98 -10.43 -15.16
N LEU A 63 -8.73 -11.20 -14.38
CA LEU A 63 -8.23 -11.98 -13.26
C LEU A 63 -9.15 -13.18 -12.98
N SER A 64 -8.65 -14.16 -12.21
CA SER A 64 -9.46 -15.30 -11.79
C SER A 64 -10.45 -14.93 -10.69
N ARG A 65 -11.46 -15.78 -10.43
CA ARG A 65 -12.32 -15.60 -9.25
C ARG A 65 -11.54 -15.49 -7.94
N LEU A 66 -10.51 -16.31 -7.74
CA LEU A 66 -9.70 -16.27 -6.52
C LEU A 66 -8.98 -14.92 -6.37
N ALA A 67 -8.35 -14.44 -7.45
CA ALA A 67 -7.67 -13.14 -7.44
C ALA A 67 -8.64 -11.97 -7.21
N TRP A 68 -9.86 -12.07 -7.75
CA TRP A 68 -10.93 -11.12 -7.49
C TRP A 68 -11.37 -11.11 -6.03
N ASP A 69 -11.63 -12.28 -5.46
CA ASP A 69 -12.08 -12.41 -4.07
C ASP A 69 -10.97 -11.91 -3.11
N ASP A 70 -9.70 -12.18 -3.42
CA ASP A 70 -8.56 -11.64 -2.67
C ASP A 70 -8.45 -10.11 -2.78
N LEU A 71 -8.70 -9.55 -3.96
CA LEU A 71 -8.69 -8.10 -4.18
C LEU A 71 -9.81 -7.42 -3.40
N VAL A 72 -11.05 -7.92 -3.52
CA VAL A 72 -12.22 -7.39 -2.81
C VAL A 72 -12.02 -7.54 -1.30
N GLY A 73 -11.55 -8.69 -0.85
CA GLY A 73 -11.26 -8.99 0.55
C GLY A 73 -10.04 -8.28 1.13
N GLN A 74 -9.33 -7.46 0.35
CA GLN A 74 -8.09 -6.77 0.74
C GLN A 74 -6.97 -7.72 1.19
N ILE A 75 -7.00 -8.97 0.74
CA ILE A 75 -5.96 -9.98 1.00
C ILE A 75 -4.74 -9.70 0.10
N ARG A 76 -4.99 -9.32 -1.16
CA ARG A 76 -3.95 -8.96 -2.13
C ARG A 76 -4.24 -7.60 -2.76
N THR A 77 -3.20 -6.80 -2.94
CA THR A 77 -3.29 -5.51 -3.64
C THR A 77 -3.24 -5.71 -5.16
N VAL A 78 -3.71 -4.72 -5.93
CA VAL A 78 -3.53 -4.68 -7.40
C VAL A 78 -2.08 -4.90 -7.79
N MET A 79 -1.15 -4.24 -7.10
CA MET A 79 0.29 -4.37 -7.34
C MET A 79 0.79 -5.79 -7.12
N SER A 80 0.36 -6.44 -6.03
CA SER A 80 0.72 -7.83 -5.76
C SER A 80 0.24 -8.74 -6.88
N LEU A 81 -1.02 -8.62 -7.30
CA LEU A 81 -1.61 -9.43 -8.36
C LEU A 81 -0.92 -9.22 -9.71
N MET A 82 -0.52 -7.98 -10.01
CA MET A 82 0.20 -7.65 -11.23
C MET A 82 1.61 -8.25 -11.25
N ILE A 83 2.37 -8.12 -10.16
CA ILE A 83 3.74 -8.63 -10.06
C ILE A 83 3.77 -10.17 -10.11
N THR A 84 2.77 -10.85 -9.54
CA THR A 84 2.66 -12.32 -9.60
C THR A 84 2.08 -12.83 -10.92
N GLY A 85 1.59 -11.94 -11.79
CA GLY A 85 0.97 -12.31 -13.07
C GLY A 85 -0.47 -12.82 -12.98
N ASP A 86 -1.13 -12.65 -11.83
CA ASP A 86 -2.53 -13.04 -11.59
C ASP A 86 -3.54 -11.99 -12.11
N LEU A 87 -3.04 -10.85 -12.59
CA LEU A 87 -3.81 -9.75 -13.16
C LEU A 87 -3.21 -9.35 -14.50
N ALA A 88 -4.05 -9.29 -15.54
CA ALA A 88 -3.65 -8.90 -16.88
C ALA A 88 -4.50 -7.74 -17.42
N PHE A 89 -3.87 -6.78 -18.10
CA PHE A 89 -4.60 -5.70 -18.78
C PHE A 89 -5.04 -6.17 -20.17
N GLU A 90 -6.36 -6.24 -20.41
CA GLU A 90 -6.91 -6.33 -21.77
C GLU A 90 -6.90 -4.96 -22.46
N ARG A 91 -7.03 -3.89 -21.67
CA ARG A 91 -6.97 -2.49 -22.12
C ARG A 91 -6.48 -1.59 -20.99
N GLY A 92 -5.77 -0.53 -21.34
CA GLY A 92 -5.22 0.43 -20.39
C GLY A 92 -3.88 -0.03 -19.82
N LYS A 93 -3.44 0.63 -18.76
CA LYS A 93 -2.17 0.37 -18.07
C LYS A 93 -2.34 0.55 -16.57
N PHE A 94 -1.33 0.12 -15.82
CA PHE A 94 -1.29 0.16 -14.37
C PHE A 94 -1.65 1.53 -13.79
N GLU A 95 -1.14 2.62 -14.38
CA GLU A 95 -1.32 3.97 -13.84
C GLU A 95 -2.81 4.34 -13.70
N ARG A 96 -3.63 3.96 -14.68
CA ARG A 96 -5.09 4.22 -14.62
C ARG A 96 -5.82 3.33 -13.61
N LEU A 97 -5.33 2.11 -13.38
CA LEU A 97 -5.89 1.24 -12.34
C LEU A 97 -5.44 1.69 -10.95
N ALA A 98 -4.24 2.28 -10.83
CA ALA A 98 -3.72 2.82 -9.59
C ALA A 98 -4.56 4.00 -9.08
N ASP A 99 -5.08 4.85 -9.98
CA ASP A 99 -6.03 5.91 -9.61
C ASP A 99 -7.30 5.37 -8.95
N TRP A 100 -7.73 4.16 -9.33
CA TRP A 100 -8.89 3.47 -8.75
C TRP A 100 -8.60 2.79 -7.42
N ASP A 101 -7.34 2.50 -7.06
CA ASP A 101 -6.98 1.72 -5.87
C ASP A 101 -7.54 2.32 -4.55
N PRO A 102 -7.44 3.63 -4.27
CA PRO A 102 -8.03 4.22 -3.07
C PRO A 102 -9.56 4.12 -3.06
N VAL A 103 -10.20 4.24 -4.22
CA VAL A 103 -11.67 4.16 -4.35
C VAL A 103 -12.15 2.73 -4.15
N LEU A 104 -11.45 1.74 -4.69
CA LEU A 104 -11.76 0.32 -4.47
C LEU A 104 -11.62 -0.07 -3.00
N LYS A 105 -10.58 0.40 -2.31
CA LYS A 105 -10.42 0.20 -0.85
C LYS A 105 -11.58 0.79 -0.05
N TYR A 106 -12.03 1.98 -0.43
CA TYR A 106 -13.19 2.59 0.21
C TYR A 106 -14.47 1.79 -0.03
N LEU A 107 -14.74 1.44 -1.29
CA LEU A 107 -15.92 0.69 -1.68
C LEU A 107 -15.97 -0.70 -1.03
N HIS A 108 -14.84 -1.41 -0.92
CA HIS A 108 -14.80 -2.79 -0.44
C HIS A 108 -14.53 -2.94 1.05
N ALA A 109 -13.77 -2.02 1.66
CA ALA A 109 -13.35 -2.13 3.06
C ALA A 109 -13.71 -0.90 3.92
N GLY A 110 -14.36 0.11 3.35
CA GLY A 110 -14.75 1.32 4.08
C GLY A 110 -13.57 2.22 4.44
N ILE A 111 -12.42 2.06 3.80
CA ILE A 111 -11.21 2.87 4.05
C ILE A 111 -11.24 4.07 3.09
N PRO A 112 -11.60 5.29 3.55
CA PRO A 112 -11.74 6.44 2.66
C PRO A 112 -10.40 6.87 2.07
N PRO A 113 -10.36 7.42 0.84
CA PRO A 113 -9.17 8.11 0.35
C PRO A 113 -8.80 9.25 1.30
N TYR A 114 -7.51 9.53 1.43
CA TYR A 114 -7.05 10.67 2.23
C TYR A 114 -7.66 11.98 1.72
N HIS A 115 -8.14 12.81 2.63
CA HIS A 115 -8.57 14.17 2.35
C HIS A 115 -8.15 15.07 3.52
N PRO A 116 -7.46 16.19 3.27
CA PRO A 116 -6.93 17.05 4.33
C PRO A 116 -8.03 17.58 5.27
N ASP A 117 -9.18 17.98 4.73
CA ASP A 117 -10.29 18.49 5.54
C ASP A 117 -10.96 17.42 6.42
N ARG A 118 -10.68 16.13 6.19
CA ARG A 118 -11.15 15.02 7.03
C ARG A 118 -10.12 14.58 8.06
N ALA A 119 -8.90 15.11 8.01
CA ALA A 119 -7.86 14.76 8.97
C ALA A 119 -8.15 15.47 10.30
N ASP A 120 -8.58 14.70 11.30
CA ASP A 120 -8.71 15.18 12.68
C ASP A 120 -7.52 14.67 13.50
N LEU A 121 -6.63 15.59 13.86
CA LEU A 121 -5.47 15.28 14.70
C LEU A 121 -5.81 15.30 16.20
N GLY A 122 -7.06 15.53 16.59
CA GLY A 122 -7.49 15.55 17.99
C GLY A 122 -6.75 16.61 18.82
N GLY A 123 -6.23 17.66 18.18
CA GLY A 123 -5.39 18.68 18.81
C GLY A 123 -3.97 18.21 19.19
N ARG A 124 -3.57 17.00 18.79
CA ARG A 124 -2.22 16.46 19.04
C ARG A 124 -1.21 17.03 18.04
N ASP A 125 0.04 17.16 18.50
CA ASP A 125 1.14 17.65 17.67
C ASP A 125 1.70 16.52 16.79
N PRO A 126 1.67 16.64 15.45
CA PRO A 126 2.30 15.66 14.55
C PRO A 126 3.83 15.63 14.69
N LEU A 127 4.46 16.67 15.24
CA LEU A 127 5.91 16.73 15.47
C LEU A 127 6.33 16.22 16.85
N ALA A 128 5.37 15.75 17.67
CA ALA A 128 5.66 15.18 18.97
C ALA A 128 6.62 13.99 18.87
N SER A 129 7.53 13.90 19.84
CA SER A 129 8.50 12.81 19.94
C SER A 129 8.53 12.26 21.35
N PHE A 130 8.73 10.96 21.47
CA PHE A 130 8.60 10.20 22.71
C PHE A 130 9.83 9.33 22.96
N THR A 131 9.91 8.72 24.13
CA THR A 131 10.91 7.75 24.57
C THR A 131 10.20 6.53 25.13
N LEU A 132 10.92 5.43 25.31
CA LEU A 132 10.40 4.23 25.97
C LEU A 132 10.03 4.44 27.46
N ALA A 133 10.35 5.60 28.03
CA ALA A 133 9.99 5.96 29.39
C ALA A 133 8.68 6.77 29.48
N ASP A 134 8.14 7.20 28.33
CA ASP A 134 6.84 7.87 28.29
C ASP A 134 5.71 6.86 28.55
N ASP A 135 4.57 7.38 28.99
CA ASP A 135 3.43 6.57 29.39
C ASP A 135 2.80 5.82 28.21
N ASP A 136 2.55 4.51 28.38
CA ASP A 136 2.01 3.63 27.34
C ASP A 136 0.63 4.08 26.83
N ASP A 137 -0.21 4.67 27.68
CA ASP A 137 -1.53 5.16 27.27
C ASP A 137 -1.38 6.40 26.38
N GLU A 138 -0.39 7.26 26.66
CA GLU A 138 -0.08 8.41 25.81
C GLU A 138 0.54 7.99 24.47
N LEU A 139 1.49 7.04 24.47
CA LEU A 139 2.03 6.45 23.24
C LEU A 139 0.93 5.83 22.39
N ARG A 140 0.03 5.06 23.01
CA ARG A 140 -1.10 4.44 22.32
C ARG A 140 -2.03 5.49 21.72
N ALA A 141 -2.39 6.52 22.50
CA ALA A 141 -3.31 7.56 22.05
C ALA A 141 -2.71 8.39 20.90
N GLN A 142 -1.41 8.69 20.94
CA GLN A 142 -0.72 9.32 19.83
C GLN A 142 -0.72 8.44 18.58
N LEU A 143 -0.34 7.16 18.71
CA LEU A 143 -0.32 6.21 17.57
C LEU A 143 -1.69 6.06 16.93
N GLN A 144 -2.74 5.93 17.74
CA GLN A 144 -4.10 5.79 17.25
C GLN A 144 -4.59 7.03 16.49
N THR A 145 -4.16 8.23 16.92
CA THR A 145 -4.58 9.48 16.28
C THR A 145 -3.75 9.78 15.03
N MET A 146 -2.43 9.61 15.10
CA MET A 146 -1.51 9.99 14.02
C MET A 146 -1.25 8.88 13.00
N GLY A 147 -1.48 7.62 13.37
CA GLY A 147 -1.07 6.45 12.58
C GLY A 147 0.44 6.16 12.62
N TYR A 148 1.21 6.93 13.39
CA TYR A 148 2.65 6.72 13.60
C TYR A 148 3.09 7.21 14.99
N LEU A 149 4.30 6.79 15.37
CA LEU A 149 5.03 7.30 16.53
C LEU A 149 6.46 7.64 16.13
N HIS A 150 6.97 8.74 16.67
CA HIS A 150 8.40 9.04 16.66
C HIS A 150 8.98 8.77 18.04
N VAL A 151 9.62 7.60 18.21
CA VAL A 151 10.27 7.21 19.46
C VAL A 151 11.78 7.39 19.31
N ARG A 152 12.35 8.29 20.10
CA ARG A 152 13.79 8.57 20.15
C ARG A 152 14.49 7.71 21.19
N SER A 153 15.78 7.51 20.98
CA SER A 153 16.69 6.85 21.94
C SER A 153 16.28 5.42 22.32
N VAL A 154 15.66 4.68 21.39
CA VAL A 154 15.33 3.24 21.57
C VAL A 154 16.60 2.41 21.72
N PHE A 155 17.60 2.68 20.88
CA PHE A 155 18.91 2.05 20.91
C PHE A 155 19.98 3.05 21.35
N SER A 156 20.97 2.55 22.10
CA SER A 156 22.16 3.30 22.48
C SER A 156 23.07 3.57 21.28
N ALA A 157 23.99 4.52 21.45
CA ALA A 157 24.99 4.84 20.43
C ALA A 157 25.91 3.64 20.12
N GLU A 158 26.20 2.81 21.13
CA GLU A 158 27.03 1.61 20.99
C GLU A 158 26.32 0.54 20.16
N GLU A 159 25.03 0.30 20.43
CA GLU A 159 24.21 -0.64 19.66
C GLU A 159 24.08 -0.19 18.19
N MET A 160 23.82 1.10 17.96
CA MET A 160 23.73 1.64 16.61
C MET A 160 25.08 1.56 15.89
N THR A 161 26.20 1.73 16.59
CA THR A 161 27.54 1.57 16.03
C THR A 161 27.79 0.12 15.61
N ALA A 162 27.40 -0.86 16.44
CA ALA A 162 27.52 -2.28 16.12
C ALA A 162 26.63 -2.66 14.92
N ALA A 163 25.39 -2.17 14.87
CA ALA A 163 24.48 -2.40 13.75
C ALA A 163 25.01 -1.77 12.45
N ASN A 164 25.51 -0.53 12.50
CA ASN A 164 26.08 0.15 11.33
C ASN A 164 27.33 -0.56 10.80
N ALA A 165 28.22 -1.01 11.67
CA ALA A 165 29.40 -1.77 11.26
C ALA A 165 29.02 -3.06 10.51
N GLU A 166 27.91 -3.68 10.89
CA GLU A 166 27.40 -4.84 10.17
C GLU A 166 26.79 -4.47 8.81
N ILE A 167 26.03 -3.39 8.74
CA ILE A 167 25.51 -2.87 7.47
C ILE A 167 26.66 -2.58 6.51
N ASP A 168 27.74 -1.94 6.98
CA ASP A 168 28.94 -1.67 6.19
C ASP A 168 29.61 -2.96 5.72
N ARG A 169 29.75 -3.96 6.60
CA ARG A 169 30.30 -5.27 6.26
C ARG A 169 29.46 -5.97 5.18
N LEU A 170 28.14 -5.96 5.31
CA LEU A 170 27.23 -6.57 4.34
C LEU A 170 27.21 -5.81 3.02
N ALA A 171 27.27 -4.47 3.05
CA ALA A 171 27.37 -3.63 1.87
C ALA A 171 28.66 -3.90 1.08
N ALA A 172 29.80 -4.10 1.76
CA ALA A 172 31.07 -4.45 1.11
C ALA A 172 31.07 -5.83 0.42
N LEU A 173 30.17 -6.73 0.84
CA LEU A 173 30.00 -8.06 0.25
C LEU A 173 28.99 -8.09 -0.90
N ALA A 174 28.10 -7.11 -0.97
CA ALA A 174 26.99 -7.07 -1.92
C ALA A 174 27.49 -6.99 -3.37
N ARG A 175 26.76 -7.67 -4.27
CA ARG A 175 27.02 -7.61 -5.72
C ARG A 175 25.69 -7.55 -6.49
N PRO A 176 25.65 -6.90 -7.66
CA PRO A 176 24.48 -6.97 -8.53
C PRO A 176 24.10 -8.42 -8.83
N GLY A 177 22.82 -8.76 -8.64
CA GLY A 177 22.28 -10.11 -8.89
C GLY A 177 22.60 -11.15 -7.81
N ASP A 178 22.98 -10.75 -6.60
CA ASP A 178 23.28 -11.66 -5.49
C ASP A 178 22.05 -12.15 -4.71
N ASP A 179 20.83 -11.81 -5.16
CA ASP A 179 19.54 -12.08 -4.51
C ASP A 179 19.41 -11.57 -3.05
N GLN A 180 20.37 -10.75 -2.61
CA GLN A 180 20.51 -10.30 -1.22
C GLN A 180 20.72 -8.79 -1.12
N SER A 181 20.78 -8.10 -2.25
CA SER A 181 20.96 -6.67 -2.36
C SER A 181 20.23 -6.12 -3.59
N TRP A 182 19.72 -4.89 -3.47
CA TRP A 182 19.10 -4.18 -4.60
C TRP A 182 19.97 -3.02 -4.99
N TRP A 183 20.08 -2.84 -6.30
CA TRP A 183 20.92 -1.83 -6.92
C TRP A 183 20.06 -0.94 -7.81
N VAL A 184 20.38 0.34 -7.83
CA VAL A 184 19.75 1.34 -8.69
C VAL A 184 20.78 1.91 -9.64
N THR A 185 20.34 2.28 -10.83
CA THR A 185 21.15 3.07 -11.75
C THR A 185 20.97 4.55 -11.39
N ALA A 186 22.06 5.19 -10.98
CA ALA A 186 22.09 6.63 -10.73
C ALA A 186 21.99 7.42 -12.03
N GLU A 187 21.73 8.72 -11.93
CA GLU A 187 21.67 9.62 -13.10
C GLU A 187 22.97 9.61 -13.93
N SER A 188 24.12 9.37 -13.28
CA SER A 188 25.42 9.22 -13.95
C SER A 188 25.55 7.93 -14.78
N GLY A 189 24.62 6.99 -14.65
CA GLY A 189 24.70 5.64 -15.21
C GLY A 189 25.40 4.62 -14.30
N ASP A 190 25.94 5.07 -13.16
CA ASP A 190 26.61 4.18 -12.20
C ASP A 190 25.60 3.32 -11.43
N SER A 191 26.01 2.10 -11.08
CA SER A 191 25.22 1.22 -10.21
C SER A 191 25.51 1.52 -8.75
N ALA A 192 24.48 1.82 -7.96
CA ALA A 192 24.58 2.11 -6.55
C ALA A 192 23.74 1.12 -5.72
N LEU A 193 24.33 0.60 -4.65
CA LEU A 193 23.61 -0.22 -3.68
C LEU A 193 22.57 0.64 -2.95
N CYS A 194 21.29 0.26 -2.99
CA CYS A 194 20.21 1.02 -2.35
C CYS A 194 19.48 0.25 -1.25
N ARG A 195 19.64 -1.08 -1.19
CA ARG A 195 19.01 -1.91 -0.15
C ARG A 195 19.80 -3.20 0.06
N LEU A 196 19.93 -3.59 1.32
CA LEU A 196 20.31 -4.94 1.72
C LEU A 196 19.05 -5.70 2.15
N VAL A 197 18.92 -6.95 1.73
CA VAL A 197 17.76 -7.80 2.05
C VAL A 197 18.22 -8.98 2.89
N TYR A 198 17.34 -9.50 3.75
CA TYR A 198 17.62 -10.67 4.61
C TYR A 198 18.90 -10.50 5.46
N THR A 199 19.11 -9.32 6.01
CA THR A 199 20.30 -9.00 6.81
C THR A 199 20.34 -9.78 8.12
N SER A 200 19.19 -10.08 8.73
CA SER A 200 19.09 -10.93 9.93
C SER A 200 19.60 -12.36 9.70
N LEU A 201 19.44 -12.93 8.51
CA LEU A 201 20.00 -14.25 8.19
C LEU A 201 21.54 -14.27 8.14
N ARG A 202 22.17 -13.10 8.04
CA ARG A 202 23.60 -12.95 7.80
C ARG A 202 24.31 -12.15 8.90
N SER A 203 23.56 -11.74 9.92
CA SER A 203 24.04 -10.98 11.06
C SER A 203 23.35 -11.40 12.35
N PRO A 204 24.09 -11.97 13.31
CA PRO A 204 23.57 -12.18 14.65
C PRO A 204 23.15 -10.86 15.34
N VAL A 205 23.84 -9.75 15.08
CA VAL A 205 23.54 -8.43 15.66
C VAL A 205 22.20 -7.92 15.15
N LEU A 206 21.97 -7.96 13.84
CA LEU A 206 20.70 -7.49 13.27
C LEU A 206 19.55 -8.48 13.53
N ALA A 207 19.83 -9.78 13.60
CA ALA A 207 18.83 -10.80 13.97
C ALA A 207 18.33 -10.63 15.39
N ALA A 208 19.20 -10.22 16.32
CA ALA A 208 18.81 -10.03 17.72
C ALA A 208 17.72 -8.96 17.89
N LEU A 209 17.60 -8.02 16.95
CA LEU A 209 16.57 -6.97 16.97
C LEU A 209 15.14 -7.53 16.78
N GLU A 210 14.97 -8.66 16.09
CA GLU A 210 13.65 -9.26 15.84
C GLU A 210 13.01 -9.83 17.12
N GLY A 211 13.83 -10.18 18.12
CA GLY A 211 13.40 -10.75 19.40
C GLY A 211 13.67 -9.83 20.59
N ASP A 212 13.97 -8.55 20.36
CA ASP A 212 14.18 -7.57 21.42
C ASP A 212 12.85 -7.30 22.15
N ALA A 213 12.91 -7.26 23.47
CA ALA A 213 11.73 -7.09 24.32
C ALA A 213 11.45 -5.63 24.70
N ARG A 214 12.34 -4.70 24.32
CA ARG A 214 12.10 -3.25 24.41
C ARG A 214 11.09 -2.80 23.36
#